data_AF-A0A3E0R961-F1
#
_entry.id   AF-A0A3E0R961-F1
#
_cell.length_a   1.000
_cell.length_b   1.000
_cell.length_c   1.000
_cell.angle_alpha   90.00
_cell.angle_beta   90.00
_cell.angle_gamma   90.00
#
_symmetry.space_group_name_H-M   'P 1'
#
loop_
_entity.id
_entity.type
_entity.pdbx_description
1 polymer ?
#
loop_
_entity_poly.entity_id
_entity_poly.type
_entity_poly.pdbx_seq_one_letter_code
_entity_poly.pdbx_strand_id
1 'polypeptide(L)'
;MTSEKQPITYDCRAPNQLPYLHCTKLSPDTYEATLKDEYDFDKDFRKKWKFSLDVQGKFDIPEDLLGRLGWKDNDLLEWFETGHQEFLLVKIVK
;
A
#
# COMPACT_ATOMS: atom_id res chain seq x y z
N MET A 1 -42.20 2.27 -13.23
CA MET A 1 -41.44 3.40 -12.64
C MET A 1 -40.08 2.85 -12.26
N THR A 2 -39.07 3.18 -13.04
CA THR A 2 -37.70 2.66 -12.96
C THR A 2 -37.03 3.19 -11.70
N SER A 3 -36.60 2.27 -10.82
CA SER A 3 -35.82 2.59 -9.63
C SER A 3 -34.45 3.08 -10.07
N GLU A 4 -34.25 4.39 -10.06
CA GLU A 4 -32.94 5.00 -10.28
C GLU A 4 -32.01 4.59 -9.13
N LYS A 5 -31.04 3.71 -9.42
CA LYS A 5 -29.94 3.44 -8.50
C LYS A 5 -29.13 4.73 -8.41
N GLN A 6 -29.20 5.37 -7.24
CA GLN A 6 -28.37 6.54 -6.97
C GLN A 6 -26.89 6.18 -7.19
N PRO A 7 -26.13 6.99 -7.95
CA PRO A 7 -24.71 6.77 -8.09
C PRO A 7 -24.06 6.93 -6.71
N ILE A 8 -23.28 5.94 -6.31
CA ILE A 8 -22.50 5.99 -5.08
C ILE A 8 -21.40 7.03 -5.32
N THR A 9 -21.62 8.26 -4.89
CA THR A 9 -20.62 9.32 -4.88
C THR A 9 -19.62 9.00 -3.79
N TYR A 10 -18.40 8.61 -4.16
CA TYR A 10 -17.28 8.56 -3.21
C TYR A 10 -16.88 10.01 -2.90
N ASP A 11 -17.19 10.46 -1.68
CA ASP A 11 -16.72 11.74 -1.16
C ASP A 11 -15.20 11.63 -0.90
N CYS A 12 -14.39 12.29 -1.72
CA CYS A 12 -12.91 12.25 -1.63
C CYS A 12 -12.34 13.02 -0.43
N ARG A 13 -13.13 13.27 0.63
CA ARG A 13 -12.71 13.94 1.87
C ARG A 13 -12.73 12.98 3.08
N ALA A 14 -12.34 11.73 2.90
CA ALA A 14 -12.29 10.76 3.99
C ALA A 14 -10.97 10.91 4.80
N PRO A 15 -11.01 11.23 6.11
CA PRO A 15 -9.84 11.19 7.00
C PRO A 15 -9.32 9.77 7.30
N ASN A 16 -9.68 8.77 6.48
CA ASN A 16 -9.57 7.34 6.76
C ASN A 16 -8.99 6.53 5.57
N GLN A 17 -8.23 7.15 4.67
CA GLN A 17 -7.47 6.34 3.71
C GLN A 17 -6.39 5.56 4.47
N LEU A 18 -6.54 4.25 4.53
CA LEU A 18 -5.57 3.36 5.16
C LEU A 18 -4.23 3.51 4.42
N PRO A 19 -3.11 3.67 5.16
CA PRO A 19 -1.82 3.84 4.53
C PRO A 19 -1.44 2.54 3.81
N TYR A 20 -0.90 2.69 2.61
CA TYR A 20 -0.53 1.59 1.72
C TYR A 20 0.89 1.75 1.20
N LEU A 21 1.49 0.62 0.85
CA LEU A 21 2.74 0.59 0.10
C LEU A 21 2.45 0.36 -1.38
N HIS A 22 2.94 1.26 -2.21
CA HIS A 22 2.97 1.07 -3.65
C HIS A 22 4.29 0.37 -4.02
N CYS A 23 4.19 -0.85 -4.52
CA CYS A 23 5.32 -1.72 -4.79
C CYS A 23 5.49 -1.91 -6.30
N THR A 24 6.67 -1.57 -6.81
CA THR A 24 7.07 -1.78 -8.20
C THR A 24 8.14 -2.87 -8.25
N LYS A 25 7.91 -3.90 -9.07
CA LYS A 25 8.88 -4.98 -9.29
C LYS A 25 10.04 -4.45 -10.13
N LEU A 26 11.26 -4.59 -9.62
CA LEU A 26 12.50 -4.19 -10.30
C LEU A 26 13.18 -5.39 -10.97
N SER A 27 13.13 -6.56 -10.33
CA SER A 27 13.71 -7.81 -10.81
C SER A 27 12.81 -8.98 -10.35
N PRO A 28 13.09 -10.24 -10.74
CA PRO A 28 12.31 -11.39 -10.30
C PRO A 28 12.12 -11.47 -8.77
N ASP A 29 13.13 -11.02 -8.01
CA ASP A 29 13.21 -11.17 -6.56
C ASP A 29 13.24 -9.83 -5.82
N THR A 30 13.29 -8.69 -6.53
CA THR A 30 13.47 -7.36 -5.91
C THR A 30 12.34 -6.42 -6.28
N TYR A 31 11.89 -5.68 -5.28
CA TYR A 31 10.80 -4.70 -5.37
C TYR A 31 11.22 -3.38 -4.74
N GLU A 32 10.65 -2.29 -5.24
CA GLU A 32 10.74 -0.96 -4.65
C GLU A 32 9.38 -0.56 -4.12
N ALA A 33 9.30 -0.22 -2.83
CA ALA A 33 8.10 0.32 -2.19
C ALA A 33 8.24 1.82 -2.02
N THR A 34 7.12 2.50 -2.25
CA THR A 34 6.90 3.88 -1.81
C THR A 34 5.68 3.92 -0.91
N LEU A 35 5.81 4.64 0.19
CA LEU A 35 4.68 5.01 1.02
C LEU A 35 3.96 6.14 0.29
N LYS A 36 2.67 5.97 0.03
CA LYS A 36 1.84 7.06 -0.48
C LYS A 36 0.82 7.39 0.58
N ASP A 37 1.23 8.27 1.49
CA ASP A 37 0.34 8.93 2.43
C ASP A 37 -0.09 10.27 1.81
N GLU A 38 -1.40 10.53 1.71
CA GLU A 38 -1.90 11.82 1.23
C GLU A 38 -1.62 12.96 2.22
N TYR A 39 -1.21 12.63 3.46
CA TYR A 39 -0.83 13.57 4.51
C TYR A 39 0.67 13.87 4.59
N ASP A 40 1.51 13.31 3.70
CA ASP A 40 2.93 13.65 3.65
C ASP A 40 3.10 15.04 2.98
N PHE A 41 2.98 16.09 3.81
CA PHE A 41 3.25 17.47 3.42
C PHE A 41 4.71 17.69 2.98
N ASP A 42 5.60 16.74 3.28
CA ASP A 42 6.97 16.68 2.80
C ASP A 42 7.02 16.04 1.40
N LYS A 43 6.67 16.84 0.37
CA LYS A 43 6.76 16.45 -1.05
C LYS A 43 8.16 15.99 -1.47
N ASP A 44 9.19 16.31 -0.68
CA ASP A 44 10.59 15.97 -0.92
C ASP A 44 11.01 14.60 -0.34
N PHE A 45 10.21 14.00 0.55
CA PHE A 45 10.58 12.74 1.22
C PHE A 45 9.84 11.53 0.64
N ARG A 46 9.88 11.35 -0.69
CA ARG A 46 9.57 10.04 -1.29
C ARG A 46 10.67 9.04 -0.94
N LYS A 47 10.67 8.57 0.31
CA LYS A 47 11.56 7.50 0.76
C LYS A 47 11.16 6.25 -0.04
N LYS A 48 12.13 5.74 -0.80
CA LYS A 48 12.01 4.51 -1.57
C LYS A 48 12.67 3.42 -0.75
N TRP A 49 11.94 2.35 -0.48
CA TRP A 49 12.47 1.18 0.19
C TRP A 49 12.67 0.08 -0.83
N LYS A 50 13.82 -0.57 -0.81
CA LYS A 50 14.07 -1.75 -1.63
C LYS A 50 13.98 -2.97 -0.73
N PHE A 51 13.21 -3.96 -1.15
CA PHE A 51 13.11 -5.23 -0.46
C PHE A 51 13.31 -6.36 -1.46
N SER A 52 13.98 -7.41 -1.00
CA SER A 52 14.24 -8.61 -1.78
C SER A 52 13.48 -9.77 -1.15
N LEU A 53 12.87 -10.60 -1.99
CA LEU A 53 12.26 -11.85 -1.58
C LEU A 53 13.36 -12.85 -1.23
N ASP A 54 13.17 -13.57 -0.13
CA ASP A 54 13.96 -14.75 0.21
C ASP A 54 13.51 -15.97 -0.60
N VAL A 55 14.17 -17.11 -0.38
CA VAL A 55 13.86 -18.39 -1.05
C VAL A 55 12.46 -18.93 -0.74
N GLN A 56 11.79 -18.40 0.29
CA GLN A 56 10.42 -18.75 0.68
C GLN A 56 9.40 -17.73 0.17
N GLY A 57 9.83 -16.70 -0.58
CA GLY A 57 8.97 -15.62 -1.04
C GLY A 57 8.59 -14.62 0.06
N LYS A 58 9.37 -14.53 1.13
CA LYS A 58 9.18 -13.56 2.22
C LYS A 58 10.09 -12.35 2.03
N PHE A 59 9.68 -11.21 2.56
CA PHE A 59 10.51 -10.01 2.62
C PHE A 59 10.32 -9.31 3.96
N ASP A 60 11.37 -8.64 4.41
CA ASP A 60 11.33 -7.84 5.64
C ASP A 60 10.95 -6.40 5.34
N ILE A 61 9.97 -5.88 6.09
CA ILE A 61 9.61 -4.47 6.07
C ILE A 61 10.33 -3.79 7.26
N PRO A 62 11.09 -2.70 7.04
CA PRO A 62 11.75 -1.99 8.13
C PRO A 62 10.76 -1.52 9.21
N GLU A 63 11.15 -1.61 10.48
CA GLU A 63 10.31 -1.23 11.62
C GLU A 63 9.84 0.24 11.55
N ASP A 64 10.72 1.15 11.07
CA ASP A 64 10.38 2.56 10.79
C ASP A 64 9.20 2.70 9.82
N LEU A 65 9.14 1.83 8.80
CA LEU A 65 8.07 1.82 7.81
C LEU A 65 6.79 1.20 8.38
N LEU A 66 6.89 0.11 9.15
CA LEU A 66 5.75 -0.47 9.87
C LEU A 66 5.10 0.54 10.82
N GLY A 67 5.91 1.29 11.58
CA GLY A 67 5.44 2.33 12.49
C GLY A 67 4.67 3.43 11.76
N ARG A 68 5.16 3.89 10.60
CA ARG A 68 4.47 4.89 9.76
C ARG A 68 3.16 4.36 9.17
N LEU A 69 3.14 3.08 8.76
CA LEU A 69 1.97 2.41 8.24
C LEU A 69 0.95 2.04 9.34
N GLY A 70 1.34 2.12 10.62
CA GLY A 70 0.54 1.60 11.73
C GLY A 70 0.31 0.07 11.63
N TRP A 71 1.23 -0.62 10.96
CA TRP A 71 1.22 -2.08 10.80
C TRP A 71 1.97 -2.72 11.95
N LYS A 72 1.51 -3.88 12.39
CA LYS A 72 2.04 -4.67 13.49
C LYS A 72 2.30 -6.09 13.05
N ASP A 73 3.11 -6.80 13.82
CA ASP A 73 3.26 -8.25 13.69
C ASP A 73 1.88 -8.92 13.75
N ASN A 74 1.62 -9.81 12.78
CA ASN A 74 0.35 -10.53 12.57
C ASN A 74 -0.81 -9.72 11.97
N ASP A 75 -0.61 -8.47 11.57
CA ASP A 75 -1.61 -7.79 10.75
C ASP A 75 -1.80 -8.52 9.42
N LEU A 76 -3.07 -8.60 8.98
CA LEU A 76 -3.40 -9.18 7.69
C LEU A 76 -3.20 -8.13 6.60
N LEU A 77 -2.36 -8.47 5.61
CA LEU A 77 -2.06 -7.64 4.46
C LEU A 77 -2.61 -8.30 3.19
N GLU A 78 -3.18 -7.50 2.29
CA GLU A 78 -3.66 -7.95 0.99
C GLU A 78 -2.92 -7.23 -0.13
N TRP A 79 -2.69 -7.97 -1.22
CA TRP A 79 -1.89 -7.54 -2.36
C TRP A 79 -2.84 -7.28 -3.52
N PHE A 80 -2.90 -6.04 -3.99
CA PHE A 80 -3.77 -5.63 -5.09
C PHE A 80 -2.93 -5.28 -6.31
N GLU A 81 -3.02 -6.08 -7.38
CA GLU A 81 -2.32 -5.77 -8.63
C GLU A 81 -2.94 -4.54 -9.29
N THR A 82 -2.12 -3.53 -9.58
CA THR A 82 -2.57 -2.25 -10.18
C THR A 82 -2.02 -2.01 -11.58
N GLY A 83 -1.05 -2.81 -12.04
CA GLY A 83 -0.45 -2.66 -13.36
C GLY A 83 0.54 -3.77 -13.68
N HIS A 84 1.17 -3.66 -14.86
CA HIS A 84 2.28 -4.54 -15.21
C HIS A 84 3.43 -4.28 -14.23
N GLN A 85 3.74 -5.27 -13.39
CA GLN A 85 4.81 -5.23 -12.41
C GLN A 85 4.57 -4.31 -11.20
N GLU A 86 3.33 -3.91 -10.95
CA GLU A 86 2.97 -3.02 -9.84
C GLU A 86 1.84 -3.60 -9.00
N PHE A 87 1.96 -3.48 -7.67
CA PHE A 87 0.92 -3.85 -6.74
C PHE A 87 0.86 -2.89 -5.53
N LEU A 88 -0.30 -2.82 -4.90
CA LEU A 88 -0.49 -2.16 -3.61
C LEU A 88 -0.50 -3.22 -2.52
N LEU A 89 0.25 -2.96 -1.45
CA LEU A 89 0.16 -3.72 -0.22
C LEU A 89 -0.62 -2.90 0.81
N VAL A 90 -1.77 -3.43 1.24
CA VAL A 90 -2.72 -2.72 2.10
C VAL A 90 -3.05 -3.58 3.30
N LYS A 91 -3.12 -2.98 4.49
CA LYS A 91 -3.66 -3.64 5.67
C LYS A 91 -5.17 -3.78 5.55
N ILE A 92 -5.66 -4.99 5.74
CA ILE A 92 -7.09 -5.30 5.73
C ILE A 92 -7.59 -5.57 7.15
N VAL A 93 -8.80 -5.12 7.43
CA VAL A 93 -9.52 -5.42 8.68
C VAL A 93 -10.63 -6.40 8.31
N LYS A 94 -10.64 -7.58 8.93
CA LYS A 94 -11.73 -8.55 8.82
C LYS A 94 -12.72 -8.36 9.95
#